data_AF-A0A7W5Q9Q3-F1
#
_entry.id   AF-A0A7W5Q9Q3-F1
#
_cell.length_a   1.000
_cell.length_b   1.000
_cell.length_c   1.000
_cell.angle_alpha   90.00
_cell.angle_beta   90.00
_cell.angle_gamma   90.00
#
_symmetry.space_group_name_H-M   'P 1'
#
loop_
_entity.id
_entity.type
_entity.pdbx_description
1 polymer ?
#
loop_
_entity_poly.entity_id
_entity_poly.type
_entity_poly.pdbx_seq_one_letter_code
_entity_poly.pdbx_strand_id
1 'polypeptide(L)' 'MRLSAEAKLRLGQLEQSVEQIGFGLGFRDAGYFSRFFNSHFGEPPGA' A
#
# COMPACT_ATOMS: atom_id res chain seq x y z
N MET A 1 -9.85 4.76 10.62
CA MET A 1 -9.10 3.66 9.97
C MET A 1 -9.80 3.22 8.67
N ARG A 2 -9.86 4.07 7.64
CA ARG A 2 -10.51 3.72 6.35
C ARG A 2 -9.49 3.37 5.27
N LEU A 3 -8.36 4.08 5.27
CA LEU A 3 -7.26 3.89 4.31
C LEU A 3 -6.57 2.52 4.46
N SER A 4 -6.44 2.01 5.67
CA SER A 4 -5.73 0.76 5.96
C SER A 4 -6.46 -0.47 5.41
N ALA A 5 -7.78 -0.52 5.56
CA ALA A 5 -8.60 -1.62 5.05
C ALA A 5 -8.70 -1.61 3.52
N GLU A 6 -8.84 -0.43 2.92
CA GLU A 6 -8.86 -0.24 1.47
C GLU A 6 -7.53 -0.67 0.82
N ALA A 7 -6.40 -0.37 1.46
CA ALA A 7 -5.08 -0.79 0.98
C ALA A 7 -4.93 -2.32 0.95
N LYS A 8 -5.37 -3.02 2.01
CA LYS A 8 -5.36 -4.49 2.07
C LYS A 8 -6.22 -5.14 0.99
N LEU A 9 -7.41 -4.57 0.74
CA LEU A 9 -8.32 -5.10 -0.29
C LEU A 9 -7.73 -4.98 -1.70
N ARG A 10 -7.09 -3.83 -2.00
CA ARG A 10 -6.46 -3.57 -3.31
C ARG A 10 -5.20 -4.42 -3.53
N LEU A 11 -4.42 -4.68 -2.49
CA LEU A 11 -3.24 -5.57 -2.57
C LEU A 11 -3.61 -7.04 -2.82
N GLY A 12 -4.72 -7.52 -2.24
CA GLY A 12 -5.11 -8.94 -2.32
C GLY A 12 -5.84 -9.35 -3.60
N GLN A 13 -6.33 -8.40 -4.41
CA GLN A 13 -7.22 -8.70 -5.55
C GLN A 13 -6.69 -8.30 -6.92
N LEU A 14 -5.58 -7.54 -7.01
CA LEU A 14 -5.16 -6.97 -8.28
C LEU A 14 -3.68 -7.20 -8.53
N GLU A 15 -3.36 -7.49 -9.80
CA GLU A 15 -2.02 -7.43 -10.42
C GLU A 15 -1.44 -5.99 -10.41
N GLN A 16 -1.80 -5.19 -9.41
CA GLN A 16 -1.39 -3.81 -9.26
C GLN A 16 -0.08 -3.75 -8.49
N SER A 17 0.91 -3.08 -9.07
CA SER A 17 2.18 -2.89 -8.38
C SER A 17 1.99 -2.02 -7.13
N VAL A 18 2.92 -2.17 -6.19
CA VAL A 18 3.03 -1.33 -4.99
C VAL A 18 2.97 0.16 -5.33
N GLU A 19 3.54 0.56 -6.47
CA GLU A 19 3.51 1.94 -6.95
C GLU A 19 2.11 2.37 -7.37
N GLN A 20 1.38 1.54 -8.13
CA GLN A 20 0.02 1.86 -8.56
C GLN A 20 -0.93 2.05 -7.36
N ILE A 21 -0.77 1.22 -6.32
CA ILE A 21 -1.55 1.32 -5.10
C ILE A 21 -1.14 2.57 -4.31
N GLY A 22 0.16 2.83 -4.16
CA GLY A 22 0.67 4.04 -3.50
C GLY A 22 0.17 5.32 -4.15
N PHE A 23 0.31 5.42 -5.48
CA PHE A 23 -0.18 6.59 -6.24
C PHE A 23 -1.70 6.73 -6.15
N GLY A 24 -2.46 5.64 -6.25
CA GLY A 24 -3.92 5.66 -6.11
C GLY A 24 -4.42 6.13 -4.73
N LEU A 25 -3.60 5.96 -3.69
CA LEU A 25 -3.87 6.43 -2.32
C LEU A 25 -3.35 7.86 -2.06
N GLY A 26 -2.74 8.51 -3.06
CA GLY A 26 -2.25 9.89 -2.98
C GLY A 26 -0.81 10.03 -2.49
N PHE A 27 -0.06 8.92 -2.38
CA PHE A 27 1.38 8.98 -2.11
C PHE A 27 2.13 9.40 -3.37
N ARG A 28 3.12 10.27 -3.22
CA ARG A 28 3.94 10.77 -4.35
C ARG A 28 5.12 9.85 -4.68
N ASP A 29 5.40 8.89 -3.82
CA ASP A 29 6.53 7.98 -3.93
C ASP A 29 6.16 6.62 -3.31
N ALA A 30 6.52 5.55 -4.02
CA ALA A 30 6.23 4.18 -3.60
C ALA A 30 7.07 3.75 -2.39
N GLY A 31 8.30 4.27 -2.25
CA GLY A 31 9.14 4.01 -1.08
C GLY A 31 8.53 4.55 0.21
N TYR A 32 7.94 5.75 0.16
CA TYR A 32 7.22 6.32 1.29
C TYR A 32 5.94 5.54 1.61
N PHE A 33 5.20 5.09 0.58
CA PHE A 33 4.06 4.18 0.78
C PHE A 33 4.49 2.86 1.44
N SER A 34 5.57 2.23 0.98
CA SER A 34 6.09 0.98 1.56
C SER A 34 6.51 1.14 3.02
N ARG A 35 7.12 2.28 3.39
CA ARG A 35 7.44 2.59 4.79
C ARG A 35 6.19 2.80 5.63
N PHE A 36 5.21 3.54 5.12
CA PHE A 36 3.92 3.73 5.78
C PHE A 36 3.21 2.39 6.00
N PHE A 37 3.17 1.54 4.98
CA PHE A 37 2.54 0.23 5.04
C PHE A 37 3.23 -0.69 6.05
N ASN A 38 4.56 -0.82 5.97
CA ASN A 38 5.33 -1.62 6.94
C ASN A 38 5.17 -1.11 8.38
N SER A 39 5.15 0.21 8.59
CA SER A 39 4.91 0.80 9.91
C SER A 39 3.51 0.49 10.46
N HIS A 40 2.52 0.25 9.60
CA HIS A 40 1.13 0.05 10.00
C HIS A 40 0.74 -1.43 10.07
N PHE A 41 1.41 -2.31 9.32
CA PHE A 41 1.08 -3.72 9.18
C PHE A 41 2.20 -4.68 9.60
N GLY A 42 3.42 -4.19 9.85
CA GLY A 42 4.56 -4.98 10.31
C GLY A 42 5.29 -5.75 9.21
N GLU A 43 4.84 -5.65 7.96
CA GLU A 43 5.44 -6.28 6.78
C GLU A 43 5.35 -5.35 5.56
N PRO A 44 6.32 -5.38 4.63
CA PRO A 44 6.28 -4.55 3.43
C PRO A 44 5.20 -5.04 2.45
N PRO A 45 4.59 -4.13 1.66
CA PRO A 45 3.61 -4.52 0.66
C PRO A 45 4.35 -5.29 -0.45
N GLY A 46 4.10 -6.60 -0.55
CA GLY A 46 4.74 -7.50 -1.51
C GLY A 46 5.65 -8.59 -0.91
N ALA A 47 5.69 -8.73 0.42
CA ALA A 47 6.22 -9.93 1.08
C ALA A 47 5.29 -11.13 0.92
#